data_AF-A0A6G2DM92-F1
#
_entry.id   AF-A0A6G2DM92-F1
#
_cell.length_a   1.000
_cell.length_b   1.000
_cell.length_c   1.000
_cell.angle_alpha   90.00
_cell.angle_beta   90.00
_cell.angle_gamma   90.00
#
_symmetry.space_group_name_H-M   'P 1'
#
loop_
_entity.id
_entity.type
_entity.pdbx_description
1 polymer ?
#
loop_
_entity_poly.entity_id
_entity_poly.type
_entity_poly.pdbx_seq_one_letter_code
_entity_poly.pdbx_strand_id
1 'polypeptide(L)' 'MTLDLGKMTQAEFDEVMADIKARNPNIFQLIYDILDRKVTPEEMDEFLKMERAEQVEYIKNYQARA' A
#
# COMPACT_ATOMS: atom_id res chain seq x y z
N MET A 1 -11.96 -10.28 -5.04
CA MET A 1 -13.07 -9.76 -4.21
C MET A 1 -13.18 -8.28 -4.46
N THR A 2 -14.37 -7.76 -4.73
CA THR A 2 -14.62 -6.32 -4.58
C THR A 2 -14.93 -6.09 -3.11
N LEU A 3 -13.96 -5.56 -2.37
CA LEU A 3 -14.08 -5.28 -0.94
C LEU A 3 -14.80 -3.94 -0.76
N ASP A 4 -15.90 -3.92 -0.02
CA ASP A 4 -16.50 -2.66 0.45
C ASP A 4 -15.74 -2.22 1.71
N LEU A 5 -14.68 -1.43 1.51
CA LEU A 5 -13.82 -0.95 2.60
C LEU A 5 -14.61 -0.19 3.68
N GLY A 6 -15.75 0.43 3.33
CA GLY A 6 -16.57 1.18 4.27
C GLY A 6 -17.42 0.31 5.22
N LYS A 7 -17.54 -0.99 4.94
CA LYS A 7 -18.30 -1.95 5.76
C LYS A 7 -17.43 -3.03 6.41
N MET A 8 -16.11 -2.96 6.18
CA MET A 8 -15.17 -3.97 6.66
C MET A 8 -14.99 -3.88 8.17
N THR A 9 -15.05 -5.03 8.84
CA THR A 9 -14.66 -5.16 10.24
C THR A 9 -13.13 -5.09 10.37
N GLN A 10 -12.64 -4.76 11.57
CA GLN A 10 -11.18 -4.74 11.80
C GLN A 10 -10.54 -6.11 11.50
N ALA A 11 -11.21 -7.21 11.85
CA ALA A 11 -10.68 -8.56 11.62
C ALA A 11 -10.54 -8.89 10.13
N GLU A 12 -11.50 -8.49 9.29
CA GLU A 12 -11.41 -8.66 7.84
C GLU A 12 -10.30 -7.80 7.24
N PHE A 13 -10.12 -6.58 7.75
CA PHE A 13 -9.00 -5.73 7.32
C PHE A 13 -7.66 -6.36 7.68
N ASP A 14 -7.52 -6.86 8.91
CA ASP A 14 -6.30 -7.50 9.40
C ASP A 14 -5.97 -8.76 8.59
N GLU A 15 -6.98 -9.55 8.21
CA GLU A 15 -6.82 -10.73 7.32
C GLU A 15 -6.28 -10.31 5.94
N VAL A 16 -6.86 -9.27 5.34
CA VAL A 16 -6.39 -8.74 4.05
C VAL A 16 -4.96 -8.22 4.16
N MET A 17 -4.63 -7.48 5.22
CA MET A 17 -3.27 -6.97 5.44
C MET A 17 -2.26 -8.10 5.65
N ALA A 18 -2.64 -9.19 6.34
CA ALA A 18 -1.81 -10.37 6.49
C ALA A 18 -1.54 -11.08 5.16
N ASP A 19 -2.56 -11.24 4.29
CA ASP A 19 -2.40 -11.83 2.96
C ASP A 19 -1.51 -10.95 2.05
N ILE A 20 -1.72 -9.63 2.08
CA ILE A 20 -0.86 -8.68 1.33
C ILE A 20 0.59 -8.78 1.82
N LYS A 21 0.83 -8.82 3.14
CA LYS A 21 2.18 -8.95 3.70
C LYS A 21 2.86 -10.24 3.25
N ALA A 22 2.13 -11.35 3.21
CA ALA A 22 2.66 -12.65 2.82
C ALA A 22 3.03 -12.71 1.33
N ARG A 23 2.24 -12.08 0.46
CA ARG A 23 2.43 -12.14 -1.01
C ARG A 23 3.31 -11.01 -1.55
N ASN A 24 3.17 -9.82 -0.99
CA ASN A 24 3.73 -8.56 -1.49
C ASN A 24 4.19 -7.67 -0.33
N PRO A 25 5.31 -8.00 0.34
CA PRO A 25 5.78 -7.28 1.52
C PRO A 25 6.03 -5.78 1.28
N ASN A 26 6.46 -5.40 0.07
CA ASN A 26 6.70 -3.99 -0.24
C ASN A 26 5.41 -3.18 -0.41
N ILE A 27 4.35 -3.79 -0.97
CA ILE A 27 3.03 -3.15 -1.03
C ILE A 27 2.49 -2.96 0.39
N PHE A 28 2.62 -3.99 1.23
CA PHE A 28 2.26 -3.90 2.64
C PHE A 28 2.99 -2.74 3.32
N GLN A 29 4.31 -2.62 3.11
CA GLN A 29 5.11 -1.56 3.70
C GLN A 29 4.68 -0.16 3.21
N LEU A 30 4.42 0.00 1.91
CA LEU A 30 3.92 1.25 1.34
C LEU A 30 2.58 1.67 1.95
N ILE A 31 1.63 0.73 2.06
CA ILE A 31 0.33 1.00 2.69
C ILE A 31 0.52 1.42 4.16
N TYR A 32 1.39 0.73 4.89
CA TYR A 32 1.66 1.04 6.29
C TYR A 32 2.25 2.45 6.45
N ASP A 33 3.22 2.81 5.61
CA ASP A 33 3.87 4.13 5.64
C ASP A 33 2.93 5.26 5.19
N ILE A 34 1.96 4.99 4.31
CA ILE A 34 0.88 5.95 4.00
C ILE A 34 -0.01 6.18 5.22
N LEU A 35 -0.43 5.11 5.90
CA LEU A 35 -1.29 5.20 7.10
C LEU A 35 -0.59 5.93 8.25
N ASP A 36 0.72 5.73 8.39
CA ASP A 36 1.57 6.41 9.38
C ASP A 36 2.00 7.82 8.94
N ARG A 37 1.49 8.31 7.81
CA ARG A 37 1.76 9.65 7.23
C ARG A 37 3.24 9.91 6.91
N LYS A 38 4.00 8.85 6.61
CA LYS A 38 5.39 8.87 6.14
C LYS A 38 5.53 9.07 4.63
N VAL A 39 4.44 8.89 3.90
CA VAL A 39 4.29 9.25 2.49
C VAL A 39 3.35 10.44 2.41
N THR A 40 3.78 11.53 1.78
CA THR A 40 2.95 12.73 1.69
C THR A 40 1.88 12.58 0.61
N PRO A 41 0.78 13.34 0.69
CA PRO A 41 -0.22 13.36 -0.39
C PRO A 41 0.36 13.73 -1.75
N GLU A 42 1.32 14.66 -1.79
CA GLU A 42 1.99 15.09 -3.03
C GLU A 42 2.80 13.96 -3.65
N GLU A 43 3.56 13.23 -2.85
CA GLU A 43 4.30 12.07 -3.34
C GLU A 43 3.34 10.97 -3.84
N MET A 44 2.23 10.76 -3.14
CA MET A 44 1.23 9.80 -3.56
C MET A 44 0.58 10.20 -4.90
N ASP A 45 0.33 11.48 -5.11
CA ASP A 45 -0.16 12.02 -6.37
C ASP A 45 0.86 11.83 -7.52
N GLU A 46 2.15 12.01 -7.25
CA GLU A 46 3.22 11.72 -8.22
C GLU A 46 3.26 10.23 -8.59
N PHE A 47 3.21 9.34 -7.60
CA PHE A 47 3.16 7.88 -7.84
C PHE A 47 1.94 7.49 -8.70
N LEU A 48 0.77 8.08 -8.45
CA LEU A 48 -0.45 7.78 -9.19
C LEU A 48 -0.42 8.27 -10.65
N LYS A 49 0.44 9.24 -10.97
CA LYS A 49 0.65 9.75 -12.34
C LYS A 49 1.68 8.95 -13.14
N MET A 50 2.47 8.09 -12.49
CA MET A 50 3.47 7.25 -13.14
C MET A 50 2.84 6.21 -14.06
N GLU A 51 3.59 5.80 -15.09
CA GLU A 51 3.19 4.65 -15.91
C GLU A 51 3.20 3.37 -15.07
N ARG A 52 2.36 2.39 -15.46
CA ARG A 52 2.23 1.15 -14.70
C ARG A 52 3.57 0.44 -14.47
N ALA A 53 4.47 0.46 -15.45
CA ALA A 53 5.78 -0.16 -15.32
C ALA A 53 6.66 0.54 -14.26
N GLU A 54 6.57 1.87 -14.19
CA GLU A 54 7.30 2.69 -13.22
C GLU A 54 6.73 2.48 -11.81
N GLN A 55 5.40 2.41 -11.65
CA GLN A 55 4.76 2.08 -10.37
C GLN A 55 5.22 0.71 -9.85
N VAL A 56 5.30 -0.29 -10.73
CA VAL A 56 5.78 -1.63 -10.36
C VAL A 56 7.23 -1.58 -9.91
N GLU A 57 8.10 -0.86 -10.62
CA GLU A 57 9.51 -0.73 -10.24
C GLU A 57 9.69 0.06 -8.93
N TYR A 58 8.88 1.12 -8.72
CA TYR A 58 8.83 1.86 -7.46
C TYR A 58 8.47 0.93 -6.29
N ILE A 59 7.38 0.17 -6.40
CA ILE A 59 6.93 -0.77 -5.37
C ILE A 59 8.00 -1.85 -5.12
N LYS A 60 8.61 -2.39 -6.18
CA LYS A 60 9.62 -3.45 -6.06
C LYS A 60 10.85 -2.99 -5.28
N ASN A 61 11.19 -1.71 -5.32
CA ASN A 61 12.32 -1.15 -4.58
C ASN A 61 11.91 -0.39 -3.31
N TYR A 62 10.62 -0.41 -2.94
CA TYR A 62 10.13 0.31 -1.77
C TYR A 62 10.70 -0.25 -0.47
N GLN A 63 11.12 0.64 0.42
CA GLN A 63 11.66 0.32 1.74
C GLN A 63 10.92 1.09 2.82
N ALA A 64 10.87 0.51 4.02
CA ALA A 64 10.25 1.12 5.18
C ALA A 64 10.87 2.49 5.50
N ARG A 65 10.02 3.48 5.74
CA ARG A 65 10.45 4.84 6.10
C ARG A 65 10.58 5.01 7.60
N ALA A 66 11.56 5.82 8.00
CA ALA A 66 11.79 6.21 9.39
C ALA A 66 10.58 6.95 9.96
#